data_AF-A0A2I0WDI3-F1
#
_entry.id   AF-A0A2I0WDI3-F1
#
_cell.length_a   1.000
_cell.length_b   1.000
_cell.length_c   1.000
_cell.angle_alpha   90.00
_cell.angle_beta   90.00
_cell.angle_gamma   90.00
#
_symmetry.space_group_name_H-M   'P 1'
#
loop_
_entity.id
_entity.type
_entity.pdbx_description
1 polymer ?
#
loop_
_entity_poly.entity_id
_entity_poly.type
_entity_poly.pdbx_seq_one_letter_code
_entity_poly.pdbx_strand_id
1 'polypeptide(L)'
;MLEAVHDKLGDNAMWAVMTVVVVFEYTAGATVTKGLNRLVGTILGGGLGSLVAIIAQEIGGVGKAVIIGISIFIFGAAATYLRTIANIKKKYDYGVLIFILTLSLVSISGVRVDEIIQVASARLSSICMGFGICAHVSLFIFPVWAGDELHSSLASKFNSIAHSIEGCSYYVDCMNGKKMMGEARKPSNCLSVLSSKSMDESLANFAKWEPWHGRFGFYYPWSKYLQIAGQLRELAACITSAEGHLKAKQEA
;
A
#
# COMPACT_ATOMS: atom_id res chain seq x y z
N MET A 1 -24.13 -24.14 22.54
CA MET A 1 -23.99 -23.59 21.16
C MET A 1 -22.79 -22.66 21.05
N LEU A 2 -22.54 -21.76 22.01
CA LEU A 2 -21.30 -20.96 22.06
C LEU A 2 -20.02 -21.82 22.19
N GLU A 3 -20.04 -22.89 22.99
CA GLU A 3 -18.85 -23.76 23.17
C GLU A 3 -18.49 -24.57 21.92
N ALA A 4 -19.47 -25.13 21.21
CA ALA A 4 -19.22 -25.85 19.94
C ALA A 4 -18.71 -24.93 18.82
N VAL A 5 -19.09 -23.65 18.88
CA VAL A 5 -18.58 -22.60 18.01
C VAL A 5 -17.16 -22.21 18.45
N HIS A 6 -16.88 -22.12 19.76
CA HIS A 6 -15.55 -21.82 20.28
C HIS A 6 -14.53 -22.94 20.06
N ASP A 7 -14.91 -24.22 20.15
CA ASP A 7 -14.00 -25.36 19.94
C ASP A 7 -13.63 -25.53 18.45
N LYS A 8 -14.58 -25.30 17.54
CA LYS A 8 -14.32 -25.38 16.08
C LYS A 8 -13.79 -24.08 15.48
N LEU A 9 -14.10 -22.93 16.09
CA LEU A 9 -13.64 -21.63 15.60
C LEU A 9 -12.47 -21.08 16.42
N GLY A 10 -12.11 -21.56 17.60
CA GLY A 10 -11.15 -20.90 18.49
C GLY A 10 -9.81 -20.59 17.83
N ASP A 11 -9.17 -21.62 17.27
CA ASP A 11 -7.91 -21.47 16.55
C ASP A 11 -8.10 -20.68 15.24
N ASN A 12 -9.13 -21.01 14.45
CA ASN A 12 -9.40 -20.34 13.18
C ASN A 12 -9.81 -18.86 13.34
N ALA A 13 -10.43 -18.50 14.46
CA ALA A 13 -10.89 -17.17 14.81
C ALA A 13 -9.71 -16.29 15.22
N MET A 14 -8.74 -16.83 15.95
CA MET A 14 -7.50 -16.10 16.23
C MET A 14 -6.79 -15.70 14.92
N TRP A 15 -6.65 -16.65 13.99
CA TRP A 15 -6.06 -16.40 12.66
C TRP A 15 -6.90 -15.43 11.80
N ALA A 16 -8.23 -15.51 11.89
CA ALA A 16 -9.13 -14.61 11.19
C ALA A 16 -9.03 -13.18 11.74
N VAL A 17 -9.05 -12.98 13.06
CA VAL A 17 -8.90 -11.67 13.71
C VAL A 17 -7.53 -11.07 13.40
N MET A 18 -6.46 -11.86 13.48
CA MET A 18 -5.11 -11.41 13.06
C MET A 18 -5.07 -11.04 11.58
N THR A 19 -5.86 -11.69 10.74
CA THR A 19 -5.98 -11.30 9.33
C THR A 19 -6.69 -9.97 9.20
N VAL A 20 -7.80 -9.78 9.90
CA VAL A 20 -8.57 -8.53 9.88
C VAL A 20 -7.69 -7.35 10.28
N VAL A 21 -7.02 -7.43 11.43
CA VAL A 21 -6.17 -6.35 11.95
C VAL A 21 -5.04 -5.99 10.99
N VAL A 22 -4.48 -6.97 10.28
CA VAL A 22 -3.33 -6.74 9.39
C VAL A 22 -3.75 -6.28 7.99
N VAL A 23 -4.91 -6.71 7.50
CA VAL A 23 -5.41 -6.41 6.14
C VAL A 23 -6.23 -5.14 6.09
N PHE A 24 -6.93 -4.79 7.18
CA PHE A 24 -7.75 -3.59 7.24
C PHE A 24 -6.88 -2.34 7.08
N GLU A 25 -7.25 -1.49 6.14
CA GLU A 25 -6.56 -0.24 5.82
C GLU A 25 -7.59 0.90 5.79
N TYR A 26 -7.08 2.13 5.85
CA TYR A 26 -7.91 3.33 5.88
C TYR A 26 -8.82 3.47 4.64
N THR A 27 -8.33 3.08 3.45
CA THR A 27 -9.12 3.13 2.22
C THR A 27 -9.58 1.74 1.80
N ALA A 28 -10.75 1.69 1.15
CA ALA A 28 -11.30 0.45 0.62
C ALA A 28 -10.36 -0.18 -0.42
N GLY A 29 -9.84 0.60 -1.36
CA GLY A 29 -8.89 0.13 -2.37
C GLY A 29 -7.59 -0.43 -1.76
N ALA A 30 -7.05 0.19 -0.70
CA ALA A 30 -5.87 -0.33 0.00
C ALA A 30 -6.18 -1.65 0.71
N THR A 31 -7.34 -1.76 1.38
CA THR A 31 -7.79 -2.99 2.06
C THR A 31 -7.91 -4.14 1.07
N VAL A 32 -8.56 -3.90 -0.07
CA VAL A 32 -8.72 -4.89 -1.15
C VAL A 32 -7.35 -5.31 -1.71
N THR A 33 -6.49 -4.34 -2.04
CA THR A 33 -5.16 -4.62 -2.59
C THR A 33 -4.30 -5.43 -1.62
N LYS A 34 -4.28 -5.04 -0.33
CA LYS A 34 -3.49 -5.71 0.71
C LYS A 34 -4.02 -7.10 1.02
N GLY A 35 -5.34 -7.28 1.02
CA GLY A 35 -5.99 -8.57 1.19
C GLY A 35 -5.73 -9.54 0.03
N LEU A 36 -5.84 -9.06 -1.21
CA LEU A 36 -5.49 -9.84 -2.39
C LEU A 36 -4.00 -10.22 -2.41
N ASN A 37 -3.11 -9.28 -2.07
CA ASN A 37 -1.69 -9.57 -1.92
C ASN A 37 -1.40 -10.64 -0.88
N ARG A 38 -2.15 -10.65 0.24
CA ARG A 38 -2.06 -11.71 1.26
C ARG A 38 -2.47 -13.06 0.68
N LEU A 39 -3.63 -13.10 0.02
CA LEU A 39 -4.18 -14.33 -0.55
C LEU A 39 -3.22 -14.93 -1.58
N VAL A 40 -2.75 -14.13 -2.53
CA VAL A 40 -1.80 -14.56 -3.56
C VAL A 40 -0.49 -15.02 -2.93
N GLY A 41 0.06 -14.28 -1.96
CA GLY A 41 1.28 -14.67 -1.26
C GLY A 41 1.13 -16.01 -0.52
N THR A 42 0.00 -16.23 0.15
CA THR A 42 -0.28 -17.49 0.86
C THR A 42 -0.50 -18.66 -0.10
N ILE A 43 -1.22 -18.47 -1.21
CA ILE A 43 -1.43 -19.53 -2.21
C ILE A 43 -0.10 -19.93 -2.85
N LEU A 44 0.68 -18.96 -3.30
CA LEU A 44 1.98 -19.23 -3.93
C LEU A 44 2.97 -19.85 -2.94
N GLY A 45 3.04 -19.31 -1.71
CA GLY A 45 3.95 -19.79 -0.68
C GLY A 45 3.57 -21.18 -0.18
N GLY A 46 2.27 -21.42 0.01
CA GLY A 46 1.75 -22.73 0.39
C GLY A 46 1.93 -23.77 -0.71
N GLY A 47 1.65 -23.41 -1.97
CA GLY A 47 1.83 -24.30 -3.12
C GLY A 47 3.30 -24.69 -3.32
N LEU A 48 4.21 -23.71 -3.37
CA LEU A 48 5.65 -23.98 -3.50
C LEU A 48 6.22 -24.69 -2.26
N GLY A 49 5.76 -24.33 -1.06
CA GLY A 49 6.22 -24.99 0.17
C GLY A 49 5.77 -26.45 0.24
N SER A 50 4.56 -26.75 -0.23
CA SER A 50 4.06 -28.11 -0.36
C SER A 50 4.87 -28.90 -1.39
N LEU A 51 5.21 -28.29 -2.53
CA LEU A 51 6.05 -28.91 -3.55
C LEU A 51 7.44 -29.27 -3.00
N VAL A 52 8.09 -28.34 -2.29
CA VAL A 52 9.38 -28.58 -1.63
C VAL A 52 9.28 -29.70 -0.60
N ALA A 53 8.21 -29.72 0.20
CA ALA A 53 7.98 -30.77 1.19
C ALA A 53 7.82 -32.16 0.55
N ILE A 54 7.07 -32.28 -0.55
CA ILE A 54 6.90 -33.54 -1.29
C ILE A 54 8.24 -34.03 -1.84
N ILE A 55 9.03 -33.16 -2.47
CA ILE A 55 10.36 -33.50 -3.01
C ILE A 55 11.31 -33.95 -1.88
N ALA A 56 11.27 -33.27 -0.73
CA ALA A 56 12.12 -33.61 0.40
C ALA A 56 11.73 -34.95 1.07
N GLN A 57 10.47 -35.37 0.96
CA GLN A 57 9.99 -36.66 1.47
C GLN A 57 10.53 -37.84 0.65
N GLU A 58 10.55 -37.73 -0.68
CA GLU A 58 11.07 -38.77 -1.59
C GLU A 58 12.54 -39.13 -1.32
N ILE A 59 13.35 -38.15 -0.93
CA ILE A 59 14.81 -38.33 -0.73
C ILE A 59 15.13 -38.95 0.63
N GLY A 60 14.27 -38.71 1.63
CA GLY A 60 14.38 -39.31 2.97
C GLY A 60 15.61 -38.92 3.80
N GLY A 61 15.62 -39.34 5.07
CA GLY A 61 16.77 -39.21 5.98
C GLY A 61 17.28 -37.78 6.20
N VAL A 62 18.60 -37.64 6.33
CA VAL A 62 19.29 -36.35 6.53
C VAL A 62 19.13 -35.40 5.33
N GLY A 63 18.94 -35.96 4.12
CA GLY A 63 18.74 -35.19 2.89
C GLY A 63 17.49 -34.31 2.90
N LYS A 64 16.44 -34.73 3.64
CA LYS A 64 15.19 -33.96 3.80
C LYS A 64 15.43 -32.55 4.34
N ALA A 65 16.17 -32.43 5.44
CA ALA A 65 16.43 -31.14 6.07
C ALA A 65 17.31 -30.23 5.21
N VAL A 66 18.31 -30.83 4.52
CA VAL A 66 19.21 -30.10 3.62
C VAL A 66 18.44 -29.50 2.44
N ILE A 67 17.53 -30.25 1.82
CA ILE A 67 16.75 -29.80 0.66
C ILE A 67 15.75 -28.71 1.03
N ILE A 68 15.06 -28.86 2.17
CA ILE A 68 14.19 -27.81 2.70
C ILE A 68 14.99 -26.53 2.94
N GLY A 69 16.15 -26.64 3.60
CA GLY A 69 17.02 -25.49 3.87
C GLY A 69 17.51 -24.78 2.60
N ILE A 70 18.02 -25.53 1.63
CA ILE A 70 18.48 -24.99 0.34
C ILE A 70 17.32 -24.35 -0.42
N SER A 71 16.15 -24.97 -0.44
CA SER A 71 14.97 -24.44 -1.14
C SER A 71 14.48 -23.13 -0.52
N ILE A 72 14.34 -23.07 0.82
CA ILE A 72 13.98 -21.85 1.53
C ILE A 72 15.01 -20.76 1.26
N PHE A 73 16.31 -21.09 1.24
CA PHE A 73 17.36 -20.13 0.95
C PHE A 73 17.26 -19.58 -0.47
N ILE A 74 17.12 -20.44 -1.49
CA ILE A 74 17.03 -20.01 -2.90
C ILE A 74 15.78 -19.17 -3.13
N PHE A 75 14.60 -19.67 -2.77
CA PHE A 75 13.35 -18.94 -2.97
C PHE A 75 13.26 -17.69 -2.10
N GLY A 76 13.76 -17.75 -0.87
CA GLY A 76 13.84 -16.60 0.03
C GLY A 76 14.79 -15.52 -0.48
N ALA A 77 15.96 -15.89 -0.99
CA ALA A 77 16.91 -14.96 -1.61
C ALA A 77 16.33 -14.35 -2.88
N ALA A 78 15.71 -15.15 -3.75
CA ALA A 78 15.05 -14.66 -4.97
C ALA A 78 13.91 -13.69 -4.64
N ALA A 79 13.05 -14.03 -3.69
CA ALA A 79 11.95 -13.16 -3.25
C ALA A 79 12.47 -11.87 -2.58
N THR A 80 13.55 -11.94 -1.79
CA THR A 80 14.21 -10.77 -1.21
C THR A 80 14.84 -9.89 -2.29
N TYR A 81 15.44 -10.49 -3.31
CA TYR A 81 15.95 -9.74 -4.47
C TYR A 81 14.82 -9.04 -5.23
N LEU A 82 13.69 -9.72 -5.49
CA LEU A 82 12.50 -9.09 -6.09
C LEU A 82 12.00 -7.89 -5.27
N ARG A 83 12.13 -7.94 -3.94
CA ARG A 83 11.78 -6.84 -3.04
C ARG A 83 12.65 -5.58 -3.23
N THR A 84 13.87 -5.73 -3.75
CA THR A 84 14.75 -4.58 -4.04
C THR A 84 14.31 -3.80 -5.28
N ILE A 85 13.54 -4.42 -6.17
CA ILE A 85 12.99 -3.78 -7.36
C ILE A 85 11.90 -2.80 -6.92
N ALA A 86 12.14 -1.51 -7.08
CA ALA A 86 11.26 -0.44 -6.59
C ALA A 86 9.79 -0.57 -7.03
N ASN A 87 9.55 -1.06 -8.26
CA ASN A 87 8.21 -1.28 -8.79
C ASN A 87 7.45 -2.40 -8.06
N ILE A 88 8.15 -3.48 -7.71
CA ILE A 88 7.59 -4.62 -6.97
C ILE A 88 7.42 -4.22 -5.51
N LYS A 89 8.42 -3.56 -4.91
CA LYS A 89 8.37 -3.04 -3.54
C LYS A 89 7.18 -2.10 -3.31
N LYS A 90 6.84 -1.27 -4.28
CA LYS A 90 5.73 -0.33 -4.10
C LYS A 90 4.36 -1.04 -4.08
N LYS A 91 4.20 -2.12 -4.85
CA LYS A 91 2.89 -2.75 -5.11
C LYS A 91 2.67 -4.06 -4.36
N TYR A 92 3.72 -4.84 -4.14
CA TYR A 92 3.65 -6.25 -3.74
C TYR A 92 4.51 -6.61 -2.52
N ASP A 93 5.16 -5.64 -1.85
CA ASP A 93 6.05 -5.88 -0.70
C ASP A 93 5.44 -6.79 0.35
N TYR A 94 4.19 -6.49 0.72
CA TYR A 94 3.43 -7.27 1.68
C TYR A 94 3.16 -8.69 1.19
N GLY A 95 2.81 -8.87 -0.09
CA GLY A 95 2.57 -10.19 -0.68
C GLY A 95 3.84 -11.05 -0.72
N VAL A 96 4.98 -10.45 -1.07
CA VAL A 96 6.30 -11.12 -1.09
C VAL A 96 6.73 -11.54 0.32
N LEU A 97 6.47 -10.70 1.33
CA LEU A 97 6.71 -11.05 2.74
C LEU A 97 5.87 -12.26 3.18
N ILE A 98 4.56 -12.24 2.90
CA ILE A 98 3.65 -13.34 3.22
C ILE A 98 4.03 -14.61 2.45
N PHE A 99 4.49 -14.47 1.21
CA PHE A 99 5.00 -15.58 0.40
C PHE A 99 6.19 -16.26 1.08
N ILE A 100 7.25 -15.52 1.44
CA ILE A 100 8.44 -16.08 2.11
C ILE A 100 8.06 -16.74 3.43
N LEU A 101 7.22 -16.07 4.23
CA LEU A 101 6.75 -16.59 5.51
C LEU A 101 5.98 -17.91 5.34
N THR A 102 5.03 -17.95 4.40
CA THR A 102 4.19 -19.14 4.17
C THR A 102 5.01 -20.28 3.59
N LEU A 103 5.90 -20.00 2.63
CA LEU A 103 6.85 -20.97 2.08
C LEU A 103 7.68 -21.61 3.20
N SER A 104 8.25 -20.79 4.08
CA SER A 104 9.11 -21.26 5.17
C SER A 104 8.34 -22.12 6.16
N LEU A 105 7.16 -21.66 6.59
CA LEU A 105 6.29 -22.39 7.51
C LEU A 105 5.84 -23.73 6.92
N VAL A 106 5.32 -23.74 5.68
CA VAL A 106 4.80 -24.96 5.05
C VAL A 106 5.93 -25.95 4.75
N SER A 107 7.10 -25.48 4.31
CA SER A 107 8.25 -26.37 4.04
C SER A 107 8.78 -27.02 5.31
N ILE A 108 8.82 -26.30 6.45
CA ILE A 108 9.27 -26.83 7.75
C ILE A 108 8.20 -27.77 8.35
N SER A 109 6.92 -27.39 8.29
CA SER A 109 5.81 -28.22 8.76
C SER A 109 5.60 -29.49 7.90
N GLY A 110 6.07 -29.49 6.67
CA GLY A 110 6.06 -30.62 5.72
C GLY A 110 6.80 -31.88 6.19
N VAL A 111 7.34 -31.90 7.40
CA VAL A 111 7.88 -33.11 8.03
C VAL A 111 6.79 -34.15 8.30
N ARG A 112 5.50 -33.78 8.41
CA ARG A 112 4.34 -34.68 8.63
C ARG A 112 3.31 -34.55 7.50
N VAL A 113 3.15 -35.58 6.67
CA VAL A 113 2.40 -35.54 5.38
C VAL A 113 0.90 -35.30 5.56
N ASP A 114 0.28 -35.86 6.60
CA ASP A 114 -1.17 -35.70 6.84
C ASP A 114 -1.56 -34.31 7.37
N GLU A 115 -0.61 -33.55 7.93
CA GLU A 115 -0.85 -32.21 8.47
C GLU A 115 -0.75 -31.10 7.40
N ILE A 116 -0.12 -31.35 6.25
CA ILE A 116 0.19 -30.29 5.25
C ILE A 116 -1.08 -29.69 4.66
N ILE A 117 -1.98 -30.54 4.16
CA ILE A 117 -3.22 -30.10 3.50
C ILE A 117 -4.15 -29.47 4.54
N GLN A 118 -4.25 -30.04 5.74
CA GLN A 118 -5.12 -29.52 6.79
C GLN A 118 -4.66 -28.15 7.30
N VAL A 119 -3.37 -27.98 7.59
CA VAL A 119 -2.82 -26.71 8.11
C VAL A 119 -2.86 -25.61 7.03
N ALA A 120 -2.50 -25.92 5.78
CA ALA A 120 -2.56 -24.96 4.69
C ALA A 120 -4.00 -24.54 4.36
N SER A 121 -4.93 -25.50 4.31
CA SER A 121 -6.36 -25.27 4.08
C SER A 121 -6.99 -24.43 5.19
N ALA A 122 -6.70 -24.74 6.45
CA ALA A 122 -7.21 -23.97 7.60
C ALA A 122 -6.73 -22.52 7.56
N ARG A 123 -5.45 -22.28 7.23
CA ARG A 123 -4.92 -20.92 7.08
C ARG A 123 -5.54 -20.18 5.90
N LEU A 124 -5.69 -20.82 4.75
CA LEU A 124 -6.35 -20.22 3.59
C LEU A 124 -7.80 -19.84 3.89
N SER A 125 -8.54 -20.73 4.55
CA SER A 125 -9.93 -20.48 4.97
C SER A 125 -10.05 -19.30 5.94
N SER A 126 -9.20 -19.25 6.97
CA SER A 126 -9.20 -18.13 7.93
C SER A 126 -8.82 -16.79 7.27
N ILE A 127 -7.92 -16.80 6.27
CA ILE A 127 -7.54 -15.61 5.52
C ILE A 127 -8.68 -15.15 4.61
N CYS A 128 -9.32 -16.07 3.88
CA CYS A 128 -10.48 -15.77 3.03
C CYS A 128 -11.64 -15.18 3.85
N MET A 129 -11.91 -15.76 5.02
CA MET A 129 -12.99 -15.29 5.90
C MET A 129 -12.68 -13.90 6.46
N GLY A 130 -11.46 -13.67 6.96
CA GLY A 130 -11.02 -12.36 7.42
C GLY A 130 -11.02 -11.30 6.31
N PHE A 131 -10.51 -11.64 5.12
CA PHE A 131 -10.55 -10.77 3.95
C PHE A 131 -11.98 -10.41 3.53
N GLY A 132 -12.88 -11.40 3.49
CA GLY A 132 -14.28 -11.19 3.15
C GLY A 132 -14.97 -10.22 4.12
N ILE A 133 -14.73 -10.38 5.42
CA ILE A 133 -15.27 -9.48 6.45
C ILE A 133 -14.70 -8.06 6.27
N CYS A 134 -13.39 -7.91 6.13
CA CYS A 134 -12.76 -6.60 5.89
C CYS A 134 -13.30 -5.92 4.64
N ALA A 135 -13.32 -6.64 3.51
CA ALA A 135 -13.82 -6.10 2.25
C ALA A 135 -15.29 -5.70 2.37
N HIS A 136 -16.11 -6.51 3.05
CA HIS A 136 -17.52 -6.20 3.25
C HIS A 136 -17.70 -4.92 4.08
N VAL A 137 -17.00 -4.80 5.21
CA VAL A 137 -17.06 -3.61 6.07
C VAL A 137 -16.59 -2.36 5.33
N SER A 138 -15.43 -2.44 4.66
CA SER A 138 -14.81 -1.30 3.95
C SER A 138 -15.55 -0.89 2.68
N LEU A 139 -16.38 -1.76 2.09
CA LEU A 139 -17.13 -1.44 0.86
C LEU A 139 -18.59 -1.04 1.13
N PHE A 140 -19.24 -1.63 2.14
CA PHE A 140 -20.69 -1.46 2.33
C PHE A 140 -21.09 -0.63 3.56
N ILE A 141 -20.29 -0.60 4.63
CA ILE A 141 -20.69 0.07 5.88
C ILE A 141 -20.24 1.54 5.85
N PHE A 142 -18.95 1.80 5.68
CA PHE A 142 -18.39 3.15 5.58
C PHE A 142 -17.24 3.18 4.57
N PRO A 143 -17.56 3.28 3.26
CA PRO A 143 -16.53 3.30 2.24
C PRO A 143 -15.76 4.61 2.24
N VAL A 144 -14.45 4.51 2.47
CA VAL A 144 -13.48 5.60 2.27
C VAL A 144 -12.71 5.31 0.98
N TRP A 145 -12.88 6.18 -0.01
CA TRP A 145 -12.31 6.03 -1.34
C TRP A 145 -10.97 6.75 -1.48
N ALA A 146 -9.93 6.03 -1.88
CA ALA A 146 -8.63 6.58 -2.24
C ALA A 146 -8.73 7.54 -3.45
N GLY A 147 -9.70 7.32 -4.35
CA GLY A 147 -9.96 8.22 -5.46
C GLY A 147 -10.42 9.61 -5.03
N ASP A 148 -11.30 9.69 -4.04
CA ASP A 148 -11.78 10.96 -3.49
C ASP A 148 -10.69 11.69 -2.72
N GLU A 149 -9.88 10.95 -1.95
CA GLU A 149 -8.70 11.48 -1.26
C GLU A 149 -7.65 12.02 -2.26
N LEU A 150 -7.45 11.33 -3.39
CA LEU A 150 -6.57 11.82 -4.45
C LEU A 150 -7.11 13.13 -5.06
N HIS A 151 -8.42 13.23 -5.27
CA HIS A 151 -9.04 14.43 -5.81
C HIS A 151 -8.96 15.62 -4.83
N SER A 152 -9.31 15.40 -3.56
CA SER A 152 -9.24 16.43 -2.52
C SER A 152 -7.80 16.91 -2.30
N SER A 153 -6.84 15.98 -2.28
CA SER A 153 -5.41 16.29 -2.21
C SER A 153 -4.96 17.11 -3.41
N LEU A 154 -5.38 16.76 -4.63
CA LEU A 154 -5.04 17.51 -5.83
C LEU A 154 -5.60 18.95 -5.77
N ALA A 155 -6.87 19.11 -5.38
CA ALA A 155 -7.50 20.43 -5.21
C ALA A 155 -6.78 21.29 -4.15
N SER A 156 -6.38 20.67 -3.03
CA SER A 156 -5.58 21.29 -1.98
C SER A 156 -4.22 21.80 -2.50
N LYS A 157 -3.54 21.03 -3.36
CA LYS A 157 -2.27 21.47 -3.99
C LYS A 157 -2.47 22.68 -4.89
N PHE A 158 -3.54 22.71 -5.70
CA PHE A 158 -3.89 23.88 -6.51
C PHE A 158 -4.07 25.13 -5.63
N ASN A 159 -4.82 25.00 -4.54
CA ASN A 159 -5.04 26.11 -3.61
C ASN A 159 -3.72 26.55 -2.94
N SER A 160 -2.87 25.59 -2.56
CA SER A 160 -1.55 25.88 -1.98
C SER A 160 -0.66 26.65 -2.93
N ILE A 161 -0.63 26.27 -4.21
CA ILE A 161 0.11 26.98 -5.27
C ILE A 161 -0.47 28.38 -5.50
N ALA A 162 -1.80 28.50 -5.57
CA ALA A 162 -2.45 29.80 -5.75
C ALA A 162 -2.08 30.78 -4.64
N HIS A 163 -2.12 30.34 -3.37
CA HIS A 163 -1.69 31.15 -2.24
C HIS A 163 -0.21 31.53 -2.28
N SER A 164 0.67 30.63 -2.75
CA SER A 164 2.09 30.95 -2.93
C SER A 164 2.31 32.00 -4.03
N ILE A 165 1.58 31.91 -5.14
CA ILE A 165 1.65 32.93 -6.21
C ILE A 165 1.14 34.28 -5.70
N GLU A 166 0.03 34.30 -4.96
CA GLU A 166 -0.50 35.52 -4.35
C GLU A 166 0.51 36.13 -3.37
N GLY A 167 1.20 35.29 -2.58
CA GLY A 167 2.31 35.69 -1.71
C GLY A 167 3.46 36.32 -2.48
N CYS A 168 3.95 35.68 -3.55
CA CYS A 168 4.97 36.24 -4.44
C CYS A 168 4.58 37.59 -5.02
N SER A 169 3.33 37.73 -5.49
CA SER A 169 2.83 38.99 -6.05
C SER A 169 2.86 40.10 -5.01
N TYR A 170 2.47 39.79 -3.76
CA TYR A 170 2.55 40.73 -2.65
C TYR A 170 3.98 41.18 -2.36
N TYR A 171 4.95 40.27 -2.34
CA TYR A 171 6.37 40.62 -2.17
C TYR A 171 6.88 41.56 -3.28
N VAL A 172 6.49 41.31 -4.53
CA VAL A 172 6.85 42.18 -5.67
C VAL A 172 6.22 43.58 -5.54
N ASP A 173 4.96 43.67 -5.14
CA ASP A 173 4.28 44.96 -4.94
C ASP A 173 4.88 45.77 -3.79
N CYS A 174 5.27 45.12 -2.68
CA CYS A 174 6.03 45.73 -1.59
C CYS A 174 7.36 46.31 -2.07
N MET A 175 8.11 45.55 -2.87
CA MET A 175 9.40 45.99 -3.42
C MET A 175 9.25 47.19 -4.38
N ASN A 176 8.10 47.34 -5.03
CA ASN A 176 7.76 48.46 -5.89
C ASN A 176 7.16 49.67 -5.14
N GLY A 177 7.16 49.68 -3.81
CA GLY A 177 6.74 50.83 -3.00
C GLY A 177 5.23 51.07 -2.95
N LYS A 178 4.40 50.10 -3.36
CA LYS A 178 2.94 50.19 -3.17
C LYS A 178 2.61 49.96 -1.70
N LYS A 179 1.94 50.93 -1.05
CA LYS A 179 1.40 50.74 0.31
C LYS A 179 0.30 49.70 0.26
N MET A 180 0.54 48.52 0.83
CA MET A 180 -0.48 47.52 1.07
C MET A 180 -0.68 47.30 2.57
N MET A 181 -1.95 47.23 2.97
CA MET A 181 -2.39 46.94 4.33
C MET A 181 -2.85 45.48 4.35
N GLY A 182 -2.01 44.57 4.83
CA GLY A 182 -2.33 43.15 4.95
C GLY A 182 -1.24 42.37 5.69
N GLU A 183 -1.64 41.54 6.65
CA GLU A 183 -0.74 40.69 7.44
C GLU A 183 0.15 39.80 6.55
N ALA A 184 1.39 39.58 6.98
CA ALA A 184 2.33 38.66 6.36
C ALA A 184 1.67 37.29 6.16
N ARG A 185 1.28 37.00 4.91
CA ARG A 185 0.58 35.76 4.57
C ARG A 185 1.50 34.56 4.79
N LYS A 186 0.88 33.52 5.35
CA LYS A 186 1.46 32.26 5.83
C LYS A 186 2.54 31.71 4.87
N PRO A 187 3.65 31.16 5.38
CA PRO A 187 4.67 30.53 4.55
C PRO A 187 4.09 29.44 3.65
N SER A 188 4.59 29.38 2.42
CA SER A 188 4.11 28.55 1.33
C SER A 188 4.12 27.06 1.66
N ASN A 189 2.97 26.40 1.46
CA ASN A 189 2.86 24.95 1.54
C ASN A 189 3.43 24.23 0.29
N CYS A 190 4.15 24.93 -0.60
CA CYS A 190 4.74 24.36 -1.82
C CYS A 190 5.66 23.16 -1.54
N LEU A 191 6.34 23.14 -0.38
CA LEU A 191 7.18 22.02 0.02
C LEU A 191 6.38 20.71 0.22
N SER A 192 5.15 20.81 0.72
CA SER A 192 4.24 19.66 0.84
C SER A 192 3.74 19.14 -0.52
N VAL A 193 3.65 20.04 -1.51
CA VAL A 193 3.32 19.67 -2.90
C VAL A 193 4.52 18.94 -3.51
N LEU A 194 5.74 19.43 -3.31
CA LEU A 194 6.96 18.82 -3.86
C LEU A 194 7.19 17.38 -3.38
N SER A 195 6.93 17.11 -2.10
CA SER A 195 7.12 15.79 -1.49
C SER A 195 5.97 14.81 -1.75
N SER A 196 4.88 15.22 -2.41
CA SER A 196 3.66 14.40 -2.48
C SER A 196 3.68 13.26 -3.50
N LYS A 197 4.70 13.17 -4.36
CA LYS A 197 4.74 12.22 -5.48
C LYS A 197 4.45 10.77 -5.05
N SER A 198 5.04 10.32 -3.94
CA SER A 198 4.88 8.94 -3.46
C SER A 198 3.44 8.63 -3.04
N MET A 199 2.79 9.59 -2.36
CA MET A 199 1.40 9.53 -1.88
C MET A 199 0.41 9.57 -3.05
N ASP A 200 0.61 10.49 -4.00
CA ASP A 200 -0.31 10.62 -5.14
C ASP A 200 -0.30 9.32 -5.99
N GLU A 201 0.89 8.74 -6.17
CA GLU A 201 1.04 7.45 -6.86
C GLU A 201 0.47 6.26 -6.07
N SER A 202 0.50 6.24 -4.73
CA SER A 202 -0.10 5.16 -3.95
C SER A 202 -1.63 5.23 -4.00
N LEU A 203 -2.20 6.43 -3.78
CA LEU A 203 -3.65 6.68 -3.89
C LEU A 203 -4.17 6.31 -5.28
N ALA A 204 -3.48 6.71 -6.35
CA ALA A 204 -3.85 6.35 -7.71
C ALA A 204 -3.76 4.84 -8.01
N ASN A 205 -2.90 4.09 -7.31
CA ASN A 205 -2.85 2.64 -7.43
C ASN A 205 -3.99 1.96 -6.65
N PHE A 206 -4.30 2.43 -5.44
CA PHE A 206 -5.42 1.90 -4.65
C PHE A 206 -6.77 2.18 -5.30
N ALA A 207 -6.92 3.36 -5.91
CA ALA A 207 -8.14 3.76 -6.62
C ALA A 207 -8.46 2.90 -7.86
N LYS A 208 -7.51 2.09 -8.36
CA LYS A 208 -7.77 1.12 -9.43
C LYS A 208 -8.48 -0.16 -8.96
N TRP A 209 -8.41 -0.45 -7.67
CA TRP A 209 -8.99 -1.65 -7.06
C TRP A 209 -10.37 -1.38 -6.44
N GLU A 210 -10.87 -0.17 -6.59
CA GLU A 210 -12.17 0.24 -6.07
C GLU A 210 -13.28 -0.23 -7.02
N PRO A 211 -14.38 -0.79 -6.50
CA PRO A 211 -15.57 -1.06 -7.30
C PRO A 211 -16.17 0.24 -7.85
N TRP A 212 -17.18 0.10 -8.71
CA TRP A 212 -17.88 1.24 -9.28
C TRP A 212 -18.43 2.18 -8.19
N HIS A 213 -17.96 3.42 -8.19
CA HIS A 213 -18.44 4.49 -7.33
C HIS A 213 -18.39 5.84 -8.05
N GLY A 214 -18.79 6.93 -7.37
CA GLY A 214 -18.58 8.30 -7.82
C GLY A 214 -19.16 8.70 -9.19
N ARG A 215 -18.66 9.82 -9.73
CA ARG A 215 -19.16 10.44 -10.98
C ARG A 215 -18.49 9.91 -12.27
N PHE A 216 -17.39 9.16 -12.15
CA PHE A 216 -16.56 8.77 -13.29
C PHE A 216 -16.83 7.36 -13.83
N GLY A 217 -17.79 6.63 -13.23
CA GLY A 217 -18.25 5.38 -13.80
C GLY A 217 -17.14 4.32 -13.89
N PHE A 218 -17.01 3.69 -15.05
CA PHE A 218 -15.96 2.69 -15.34
C PHE A 218 -14.63 3.27 -15.81
N TYR A 219 -14.59 4.55 -16.20
CA TYR A 219 -13.42 5.17 -16.83
C TYR A 219 -12.82 6.26 -15.94
N TYR A 220 -12.11 5.81 -14.90
CA TYR A 220 -11.36 6.72 -14.07
C TYR A 220 -10.02 7.13 -14.70
N PRO A 221 -9.77 8.44 -14.92
CA PRO A 221 -8.55 8.92 -15.54
C PRO A 221 -7.42 9.13 -14.52
N TRP A 222 -7.15 8.14 -13.65
CA TRP A 222 -6.13 8.26 -12.59
C TRP A 222 -4.73 8.63 -13.13
N SER A 223 -4.41 8.22 -14.35
CA SER A 223 -3.18 8.64 -15.04
C SER A 223 -3.12 10.15 -15.30
N LYS A 224 -4.25 10.79 -15.64
CA LYS A 224 -4.32 12.25 -15.84
C LYS A 224 -4.14 12.99 -14.52
N TYR A 225 -4.71 12.50 -13.42
CA TYR A 225 -4.47 13.07 -12.08
C TYR A 225 -2.98 13.10 -11.74
N LEU A 226 -2.25 12.01 -12.02
CA LEU A 226 -0.80 11.95 -11.81
C LEU A 226 -0.01 12.91 -12.71
N GLN A 227 -0.44 13.09 -13.97
CA GLN A 227 0.17 14.07 -14.87
C GLN A 227 -0.02 15.50 -14.37
N ILE A 228 -1.25 15.86 -13.98
CA ILE A 228 -1.58 17.17 -13.43
C ILE A 228 -0.78 17.42 -12.13
N ALA A 229 -0.76 16.44 -11.22
CA ALA A 229 0.06 16.51 -10.00
C ALA A 229 1.56 16.67 -10.32
N GLY A 230 2.03 16.10 -11.44
CA GLY A 230 3.40 16.30 -11.95
C GLY A 230 3.70 17.75 -12.31
N GLN A 231 2.84 18.36 -13.12
CA GLN A 231 2.96 19.76 -13.52
C GLN A 231 2.87 20.71 -12.31
N LEU A 232 1.98 20.41 -11.35
CA LEU A 232 1.88 21.19 -10.13
C LEU A 232 3.15 21.14 -9.28
N ARG A 233 3.84 19.99 -9.25
CA ARG A 233 5.13 19.87 -8.55
C ARG A 233 6.22 20.70 -9.22
N GLU A 234 6.28 20.71 -10.55
CA GLU A 234 7.22 21.56 -11.29
C GLU A 234 6.94 23.05 -11.03
N LEU A 235 5.67 23.45 -11.07
CA LEU A 235 5.26 24.81 -10.74
C LEU A 235 5.61 25.19 -9.30
N ALA A 236 5.37 24.29 -8.34
CA ALA A 236 5.75 24.51 -6.94
C ALA A 236 7.27 24.67 -6.76
N ALA A 237 8.09 23.96 -7.55
CA ALA A 237 9.54 24.12 -7.55
C ALA A 237 9.94 25.51 -8.06
N CYS A 238 9.36 25.95 -9.17
CA CYS A 238 9.59 27.28 -9.72
C CYS A 238 9.20 28.38 -8.73
N ILE A 239 8.04 28.26 -8.09
CA ILE A 239 7.55 29.24 -7.10
C ILE A 239 8.46 29.27 -5.89
N THR A 240 8.88 28.12 -5.36
CA THR A 240 9.78 28.06 -4.21
C THR A 240 11.13 28.72 -4.51
N SER A 241 11.66 28.54 -5.73
CA SER A 241 12.86 29.23 -6.19
C SER A 241 12.65 30.74 -6.31
N ALA A 242 11.52 31.17 -6.88
CA ALA A 242 11.17 32.59 -7.00
C ALA A 242 10.99 33.28 -5.64
N GLU A 243 10.29 32.63 -4.70
CA GLU A 243 10.15 33.10 -3.32
C GLU A 243 11.52 33.26 -2.64
N GLY A 244 12.43 32.31 -2.84
CA GLY A 244 13.79 32.38 -2.32
C GLY A 244 14.56 33.61 -2.82
N HIS A 245 14.49 33.90 -4.12
CA HIS A 245 15.13 35.08 -4.71
C HIS A 245 14.49 36.40 -4.24
N LEU A 246 13.16 36.43 -4.13
CA LEU A 246 12.43 37.62 -3.68
C LEU A 246 12.75 37.97 -2.22
N LYS A 247 12.84 36.97 -1.33
CA LYS A 247 13.25 37.16 0.06
C LYS A 247 14.68 37.66 0.18
N ALA A 248 15.62 37.05 -0.54
CA ALA A 248 17.02 37.47 -0.54
C ALA A 248 17.19 38.93 -0.99
N LYS A 249 16.39 39.39 -1.96
CA LYS A 249 16.43 40.77 -2.45
C LYS A 249 15.75 41.78 -1.51
N GLN A 250 14.86 41.33 -0.62
CA GLN A 250 14.26 42.18 0.40
C GLN A 250 15.19 42.39 1.61
N GLU A 251 16.08 41.44 1.87
CA GLU A 251 17.06 41.49 2.97
C GLU A 251 18.38 42.20 2.62
N ALA A 252 18.61 42.48 1.33
CA ALA A 252 19.77 43.19 0.79
C ALA A 252 19.49 44.69 0.59
#